data_AF-B2UN41-F1
#
_entry.id   AF-B2UN41-F1
#
_cell.length_a   1.000
_cell.length_b   1.000
_cell.length_c   1.000
_cell.angle_alpha   90.00
_cell.angle_beta   90.00
_cell.angle_gamma   90.00
#
_symmetry.space_group_name_H-M   'P 1'
#
loop_
_entity.id
_entity.type
_entity.pdbx_description
1 polymer ?
#
loop_
_entity_poly.entity_id
_entity_poly.type
_entity_poly.pdbx_seq_one_letter_code
_entity_poly.pdbx_strand_id
1 'polypeptide(L)'
;MKKSILAVCLGLAGFWSVLAEDSPIAAPGRVNEQGDAELPSGELLSDHVAEAEFTGIIHRKCRFLTSLCPDKCDHARDFAVFRIVKYLDYRKPGKYGDEKQDQLMVDVNPAHKPILQSADILKKISALKPGDKVVLHWAHYYMHRNSSSFPERPVISVEPAALSGGKKGM
;
A
#
# COMPACT_ATOMS: atom_id res chain seq x y z
N MET A 1 23.75 77.53 6.74
CA MET A 1 25.01 77.73 7.49
C MET A 1 24.73 77.56 8.98
N LYS A 2 25.73 77.08 9.72
CA LYS A 2 25.86 76.95 11.19
C LYS A 2 25.57 75.56 11.77
N LYS A 3 26.58 75.12 12.50
CA LYS A 3 26.90 73.79 13.02
C LYS A 3 26.55 73.71 14.51
N SER A 4 26.62 72.48 15.04
CA SER A 4 27.05 72.14 16.42
C SER A 4 25.98 72.18 17.53
N ILE A 5 25.95 71.36 18.58
CA ILE A 5 26.77 70.25 19.11
C ILE A 5 25.93 69.55 20.23
N LEU A 6 26.23 68.27 20.47
CA LEU A 6 25.93 67.36 21.60
C LEU A 6 25.14 67.83 22.84
N ALA A 7 24.30 66.93 23.39
CA ALA A 7 24.42 66.46 24.77
C ALA A 7 23.71 65.11 25.02
N VAL A 8 24.40 64.25 25.76
CA VAL A 8 24.08 62.89 26.23
C VAL A 8 23.22 62.95 27.49
N CYS A 9 22.24 62.05 27.63
CA CYS A 9 21.76 61.48 28.90
C CYS A 9 21.20 60.08 28.60
N LEU A 10 21.95 59.02 28.93
CA LEU A 10 21.81 58.23 30.16
C LEU A 10 20.45 57.52 30.23
N GLY A 11 20.51 56.21 29.97
CA GLY A 11 19.36 55.35 29.76
C GLY A 11 18.61 54.95 31.01
N LEU A 12 17.54 54.19 30.77
CA LEU A 12 17.00 53.22 31.71
C LEU A 12 16.47 52.04 30.90
N ALA A 13 16.90 50.87 31.36
CA ALA A 13 16.71 49.57 30.76
C ALA A 13 15.23 49.17 30.67
N GLY A 14 14.95 48.27 29.73
CA GLY A 14 13.77 47.43 29.79
C GLY A 14 13.07 47.28 28.46
N PHE A 15 13.71 46.63 27.48
CA PHE A 15 12.97 45.94 26.43
C PHE A 15 13.62 44.59 26.19
N TRP A 16 12.79 43.56 26.35
CA TRP A 16 13.11 42.16 26.27
C TRP A 16 13.89 41.81 25.01
N SER A 17 15.00 41.10 25.20
CA SER A 17 15.64 40.31 24.16
C SER A 17 14.63 39.28 23.67
N VAL A 18 14.00 39.51 22.52
CA VAL A 18 13.57 38.41 21.66
C VAL A 18 14.78 38.05 20.82
N LEU A 19 15.45 36.99 21.26
CA LEU A 19 16.44 36.30 20.44
C LEU A 19 15.69 35.80 19.20
N ALA A 20 16.05 36.34 18.04
CA ALA A 20 15.72 35.71 16.78
C ALA A 20 16.51 34.40 16.72
N GLU A 21 15.91 33.31 17.14
CA GLU A 21 16.43 31.98 16.86
C GLU A 21 16.07 31.67 15.40
N ASP A 22 17.11 31.65 14.58
CA ASP A 22 17.12 31.06 13.25
C ASP A 22 16.37 29.72 13.30
N SER A 23 15.23 29.67 12.61
CA SER A 23 14.47 28.46 12.40
C SER A 23 15.29 27.49 11.54
N PRO A 24 15.68 26.29 12.04
CA PRO A 24 15.96 25.22 11.12
C PRO A 24 14.62 24.76 10.53
N ILE A 25 14.45 24.99 9.23
CA ILE A 25 13.41 24.35 8.42
C ILE A 25 13.57 22.83 8.62
N ALA A 26 12.76 22.26 9.50
CA ALA A 26 12.64 20.83 9.65
C ALA A 26 12.05 20.28 8.34
N ALA A 27 12.86 19.49 7.63
CA ALA A 27 12.42 18.73 6.48
C ALA A 27 11.20 17.88 6.87
N PRO A 28 10.16 17.78 6.02
CA PRO A 28 9.02 16.91 6.31
C PRO A 28 9.52 15.46 6.32
N GLY A 29 9.52 14.87 7.52
CA GLY A 29 9.79 13.46 7.75
C GLY A 29 8.86 12.62 6.88
N ARG A 30 9.48 11.76 6.09
CA ARG A 30 8.84 10.74 5.26
C ARG A 30 8.17 9.68 6.15
N VAL A 31 6.87 9.53 5.92
CA VAL A 31 6.05 8.31 5.90
C VAL A 31 6.28 7.22 6.95
N ASN A 32 5.22 7.03 7.75
CA ASN A 32 4.53 5.78 8.04
C ASN A 32 5.35 4.55 8.49
N GLU A 33 5.37 4.30 9.80
CA GLU A 33 5.54 2.97 10.37
C GLU A 33 4.21 2.20 10.22
N GLN A 34 4.11 1.34 9.20
CA GLN A 34 3.02 0.37 9.05
C GLN A 34 3.61 -1.04 8.90
N GLY A 35 3.46 -1.83 9.98
CA GLY A 35 3.45 -3.29 10.04
C GLY A 35 4.37 -4.04 9.09
N ASP A 36 5.55 -4.42 9.57
CA ASP A 36 6.47 -5.33 8.88
C ASP A 36 5.91 -6.75 8.88
N ALA A 37 4.96 -7.03 8.00
CA ALA A 37 4.73 -8.41 7.58
C ALA A 37 6.00 -8.88 6.87
N GLU A 38 6.69 -9.87 7.44
CA GLU A 38 7.92 -10.42 6.85
C GLU A 38 7.65 -10.86 5.41
N LEU A 39 8.33 -10.21 4.47
CA LEU A 39 8.16 -10.50 3.05
C LEU A 39 8.65 -11.93 2.74
N PRO A 40 8.03 -12.63 1.77
CA PRO A 40 8.44 -13.98 1.42
C PRO A 40 9.91 -14.04 1.01
N SER A 41 10.61 -15.10 1.41
CA SER A 41 12.03 -15.32 1.10
C SER A 41 12.34 -15.74 -0.36
N GLY A 42 11.39 -15.57 -1.29
CA GLY A 42 11.54 -15.94 -2.70
C GLY A 42 12.22 -14.87 -3.55
N GLU A 43 12.51 -15.22 -4.81
CA GLU A 43 12.98 -14.26 -5.81
C GLU A 43 11.84 -13.31 -6.19
N LEU A 44 12.03 -12.00 -6.02
CA LEU A 44 11.06 -11.00 -6.46
C LEU A 44 11.06 -10.91 -7.99
N LEU A 45 9.94 -11.29 -8.62
CA LEU A 45 9.77 -11.21 -10.07
C LEU A 45 9.11 -9.91 -10.52
N SER A 46 8.12 -9.42 -9.77
CA SER A 46 7.51 -8.12 -10.02
C SER A 46 6.83 -7.57 -8.77
N ASP A 47 6.84 -6.25 -8.62
CA ASP A 47 6.25 -5.51 -7.49
C ASP A 47 5.29 -4.45 -8.03
N HIS A 48 4.10 -4.37 -7.45
CA HIS A 48 2.97 -3.61 -8.00
C HIS A 48 2.33 -2.76 -6.91
N VAL A 49 2.24 -1.45 -7.14
CA VAL A 49 1.46 -0.54 -6.31
C VAL A 49 0.47 0.17 -7.20
N ALA A 50 -0.83 0.07 -6.90
CA ALA A 50 -1.87 0.64 -7.75
C ALA A 50 -3.06 1.16 -6.94
N GLU A 51 -3.68 2.23 -7.44
CA GLU A 51 -5.06 2.53 -7.06
C GLU A 51 -5.98 1.53 -7.76
N ALA A 52 -6.85 0.90 -6.99
CA ALA A 52 -7.79 -0.09 -7.45
C ALA A 52 -9.17 0.13 -6.82
N GLU A 53 -10.19 -0.35 -7.52
CA GLU A 53 -11.57 -0.35 -7.04
C GLU A 53 -11.98 -1.78 -6.72
N PHE A 54 -12.43 -2.02 -5.50
CA PHE A 54 -12.99 -3.29 -5.12
C PHE A 54 -14.33 -3.50 -5.82
N THR A 55 -14.48 -4.60 -6.56
CA THR A 55 -15.71 -4.88 -7.33
C THR A 55 -16.61 -5.91 -6.65
N GLY A 56 -16.12 -6.56 -5.59
CA GLY A 56 -16.84 -7.59 -4.84
C GLY A 56 -16.10 -8.91 -4.75
N ILE A 57 -16.74 -9.88 -4.08
CA ILE A 57 -16.26 -11.26 -3.98
C ILE A 57 -17.00 -12.11 -5.02
N ILE A 58 -16.26 -12.91 -5.78
CA ILE A 58 -16.83 -13.91 -6.68
C ILE A 58 -16.55 -15.32 -6.17
N HIS A 59 -17.54 -16.19 -6.29
CA HIS A 59 -17.40 -17.63 -6.02
C HIS A 59 -17.22 -18.39 -7.34
N ARG A 60 -16.09 -19.07 -7.50
CA ARG A 60 -15.79 -19.94 -8.64
C ARG A 60 -16.07 -21.39 -8.30
N LYS A 61 -16.92 -22.02 -9.10
CA LYS A 61 -17.13 -23.47 -9.04
C LYS A 61 -15.82 -24.20 -9.37
N CYS A 62 -15.59 -25.30 -8.68
CA CYS A 62 -14.48 -26.20 -8.99
C CYS A 62 -14.59 -26.69 -10.44
N ARG A 63 -13.46 -26.80 -11.14
CA ARG A 63 -13.41 -27.20 -12.56
C ARG A 63 -13.24 -28.71 -12.78
N PHE A 64 -13.15 -29.51 -11.71
CA PHE A 64 -13.04 -30.97 -11.79
C PHE A 64 -11.81 -31.48 -12.56
N LEU A 65 -10.70 -30.73 -12.51
CA LEU A 65 -9.50 -31.01 -13.32
C LEU A 65 -8.47 -31.91 -12.62
N THR A 66 -8.69 -32.26 -11.35
CA THR A 66 -7.81 -33.16 -10.59
C THR A 66 -8.63 -34.25 -9.92
N SER A 67 -8.00 -35.39 -9.61
CA SER A 67 -8.66 -36.57 -9.02
C SER A 67 -9.28 -36.32 -7.65
N LEU A 68 -8.85 -35.26 -6.94
CA LEU A 68 -9.40 -34.87 -5.64
C LEU A 68 -10.61 -33.94 -5.75
N CYS A 69 -10.92 -33.42 -6.94
CA CYS A 69 -12.07 -32.53 -7.12
C CYS A 69 -13.41 -33.29 -7.08
N PRO A 70 -14.52 -32.64 -6.68
CA PRO A 70 -14.60 -31.29 -6.12
C PRO A 70 -14.56 -31.28 -4.58
N ASP A 71 -14.84 -32.41 -3.93
CA ASP A 71 -15.13 -32.44 -2.49
C ASP A 71 -13.87 -32.52 -1.62
N LYS A 72 -12.74 -32.95 -2.21
CA LYS A 72 -11.47 -33.15 -1.51
C LYS A 72 -10.33 -32.28 -2.04
N CYS A 73 -10.62 -31.30 -2.90
CA CYS A 73 -9.61 -30.36 -3.40
C CYS A 73 -9.62 -29.06 -2.58
N ASP A 74 -8.41 -28.56 -2.36
CA ASP A 74 -8.12 -27.36 -1.59
C ASP A 74 -8.12 -26.08 -2.44
N HIS A 75 -8.37 -26.16 -3.75
CA HIS A 75 -8.33 -25.00 -4.65
C HIS A 75 -9.11 -23.79 -4.13
N ALA A 76 -8.54 -22.59 -4.32
CA ALA A 76 -9.19 -21.32 -4.10
C ALA A 76 -10.54 -21.23 -4.85
N ARG A 77 -11.60 -20.79 -4.16
CA ARG A 77 -12.97 -20.70 -4.69
C ARG A 77 -13.54 -19.29 -4.58
N ASP A 78 -13.22 -18.60 -3.50
CA ASP A 78 -13.71 -17.25 -3.22
C ASP A 78 -12.61 -16.24 -3.48
N PHE A 79 -12.88 -15.30 -4.38
CA PHE A 79 -11.90 -14.30 -4.80
C PHE A 79 -12.45 -12.91 -4.61
N ALA A 80 -11.74 -12.07 -3.86
CA ALA A 80 -11.92 -10.64 -3.90
C ALA A 80 -11.37 -10.10 -5.22
N VAL A 81 -12.19 -9.37 -5.96
CA VAL A 81 -11.85 -8.84 -7.28
C VAL A 81 -11.64 -7.34 -7.20
N PHE A 82 -10.52 -6.89 -7.75
CA PHE A 82 -10.14 -5.48 -7.81
C PHE A 82 -9.90 -5.08 -9.25
N ARG A 83 -10.58 -4.03 -9.73
CA ARG A 83 -10.28 -3.39 -11.01
C ARG A 83 -9.16 -2.37 -10.78
N ILE A 84 -8.07 -2.49 -11.53
CA ILE A 84 -6.96 -1.56 -11.45
C ILE A 84 -7.36 -0.26 -12.15
N VAL A 85 -7.27 0.86 -11.43
CA VAL A 85 -7.61 2.19 -11.94
C VAL A 85 -6.37 2.85 -12.54
N LYS A 86 -5.25 2.81 -11.81
CA LYS A 86 -3.93 3.25 -12.31
C LYS A 86 -2.83 2.68 -11.44
N TYR A 87 -1.67 2.47 -12.06
CA TYR A 87 -0.44 2.14 -11.33
C TYR A 87 0.18 3.40 -10.71
N LEU A 88 0.57 3.29 -9.45
CA LEU A 88 1.34 4.29 -8.71
C LEU A 88 2.84 3.98 -8.76
N ASP A 89 3.20 2.70 -8.65
CA ASP A 89 4.55 2.20 -8.82
C ASP A 89 4.51 0.79 -9.46
N TYR A 90 5.52 0.45 -10.23
CA TYR A 90 5.66 -0.86 -10.85
C TYR A 90 7.13 -1.16 -11.11
N ARG A 91 7.60 -2.29 -10.59
CA ARG A 91 8.97 -2.76 -10.77
C ARG A 91 8.97 -4.20 -11.26
N LYS A 92 9.81 -4.46 -12.27
CA LYS A 92 10.05 -5.80 -12.82
C LYS A 92 11.55 -5.95 -13.06
N PRO A 93 12.32 -6.42 -12.06
CA PRO A 93 13.78 -6.39 -12.12
C PRO A 93 14.37 -7.37 -13.16
N GLY A 94 13.63 -8.42 -13.53
CA GLY A 94 14.08 -9.46 -14.44
C GLY A 94 13.19 -9.64 -15.67
N LYS A 95 13.45 -10.70 -16.43
CA LYS A 95 12.64 -11.08 -17.60
C LYS A 95 11.25 -11.61 -17.20
N TYR A 96 11.17 -12.28 -16.07
CA TYR A 96 9.98 -12.92 -15.54
C TYR A 96 9.24 -11.99 -14.57
N GLY A 97 8.00 -12.33 -14.23
CA GLY A 97 7.11 -11.49 -13.42
C GLY A 97 5.88 -11.07 -14.18
N ASP A 98 4.84 -10.70 -13.43
CA ASP A 98 3.59 -10.26 -14.04
C ASP A 98 3.77 -8.88 -14.66
N GLU A 99 3.21 -8.69 -15.86
CA GLU A 99 3.03 -7.37 -16.45
C GLU A 99 1.96 -6.59 -15.68
N LYS A 100 1.82 -5.30 -16.00
CA LYS A 100 0.68 -4.52 -15.50
C LYS A 100 -0.65 -5.18 -15.91
N GLN A 101 -1.62 -5.17 -15.00
CA GLN A 101 -2.91 -5.83 -15.16
C GLN A 101 -4.06 -4.83 -15.00
N ASP A 102 -5.19 -5.12 -15.63
CA ASP A 102 -6.43 -4.35 -15.45
C ASP A 102 -7.27 -4.86 -14.27
N GLN A 103 -6.94 -6.05 -13.75
CA GLN A 103 -7.65 -6.70 -12.65
C GLN A 103 -6.69 -7.54 -11.81
N LEU A 104 -6.88 -7.49 -10.48
CA LEU A 104 -6.27 -8.41 -9.53
C LEU A 104 -7.37 -9.26 -8.87
N MET A 105 -7.12 -10.56 -8.74
CA MET A 105 -7.97 -11.48 -7.98
C MET A 105 -7.20 -12.02 -6.79
N VAL A 106 -7.72 -11.79 -5.59
CA VAL A 106 -7.11 -12.20 -4.34
C VAL A 106 -7.94 -13.31 -3.75
N ASP A 107 -7.32 -14.47 -3.51
CA ASP A 107 -8.00 -15.56 -2.81
C ASP A 107 -8.28 -15.18 -1.35
N VAL A 108 -9.55 -15.31 -0.98
CA VAL A 108 -10.07 -15.01 0.36
C VAL A 108 -10.81 -16.21 0.96
N ASN A 109 -10.74 -17.38 0.32
CA ASN A 109 -11.44 -18.58 0.79
C ASN A 109 -10.81 -19.09 2.10
N PRO A 110 -11.52 -19.04 3.25
CA PRO A 110 -10.97 -19.50 4.52
C PRO A 110 -10.68 -21.01 4.55
N ALA A 111 -11.29 -21.80 3.65
CA ALA A 111 -11.09 -23.24 3.53
C ALA A 111 -9.85 -23.63 2.71
N HIS A 112 -9.29 -22.73 1.90
CA HIS A 112 -8.03 -23.00 1.20
C HIS A 112 -6.86 -22.88 2.19
N LYS A 113 -6.02 -23.91 2.26
CA LYS A 113 -4.89 -23.98 3.19
C LYS A 113 -3.60 -24.47 2.50
N PRO A 114 -2.45 -23.80 2.73
CA PRO A 114 -2.34 -22.52 3.44
C PRO A 114 -2.95 -21.39 2.62
N ILE A 115 -3.72 -20.51 3.27
CA ILE A 115 -4.13 -19.26 2.63
C ILE A 115 -2.91 -18.35 2.55
N LEU A 116 -2.69 -17.77 1.37
CA LEU A 116 -1.49 -16.97 1.13
C LEU A 116 -1.53 -15.62 1.86
N GLN A 117 -2.72 -15.05 2.03
CA GLN A 117 -2.88 -13.70 2.58
C GLN A 117 -2.85 -13.71 4.12
N SER A 118 -2.24 -12.68 4.71
CA SER A 118 -2.23 -12.52 6.18
C SER A 118 -3.63 -12.22 6.72
N ALA A 119 -3.85 -12.49 8.01
CA ALA A 119 -5.14 -12.25 8.66
C ALA A 119 -5.57 -10.78 8.59
N ASP A 120 -4.63 -9.83 8.68
CA ASP A 120 -4.91 -8.40 8.61
C ASP A 120 -5.35 -7.97 7.21
N ILE A 121 -4.74 -8.53 6.16
CA ILE A 121 -5.15 -8.29 4.78
C ILE A 121 -6.55 -8.83 4.55
N LEU A 122 -6.83 -10.06 4.98
CA LEU A 122 -8.17 -10.65 4.87
C LEU A 122 -9.23 -9.83 5.60
N LYS A 123 -8.89 -9.34 6.81
CA LYS A 123 -9.77 -8.45 7.59
C LYS A 123 -10.04 -7.14 6.85
N LYS A 124 -9.01 -6.49 6.32
CA LYS A 124 -9.15 -5.26 5.53
C LYS A 124 -10.04 -5.47 4.30
N ILE A 125 -9.81 -6.54 3.54
CA ILE A 125 -10.62 -6.88 2.37
C ILE A 125 -12.07 -7.16 2.76
N SER A 126 -12.31 -7.88 3.86
CA SER A 126 -13.66 -8.22 4.32
C SER A 126 -14.51 -6.99 4.73
N ALA A 127 -13.86 -5.86 5.04
CA ALA A 127 -14.53 -4.62 5.40
C ALA A 127 -14.92 -3.77 4.18
N LEU A 128 -14.43 -4.09 2.98
CA LEU A 128 -14.67 -3.32 1.76
C LEU A 128 -16.08 -3.58 1.20
N LYS A 129 -16.63 -2.54 0.58
CA LYS A 129 -17.87 -2.58 -0.20
C LYS A 129 -17.56 -2.37 -1.68
N PRO A 130 -18.29 -3.01 -2.61
CA PRO A 130 -18.11 -2.74 -4.03
C PRO A 130 -18.16 -1.24 -4.33
N GLY A 131 -17.18 -0.74 -5.07
CA GLY A 131 -16.97 0.68 -5.36
C GLY A 131 -15.94 1.36 -4.46
N ASP A 132 -15.56 0.77 -3.32
CA ASP A 132 -14.49 1.30 -2.47
C ASP A 132 -13.17 1.33 -3.23
N LYS A 133 -12.48 2.47 -3.14
CA LYS A 133 -11.17 2.68 -3.76
C LYS A 133 -10.08 2.47 -2.71
N VAL A 134 -9.06 1.72 -3.08
CA VAL A 134 -7.92 1.37 -2.25
C VAL A 134 -6.62 1.58 -3.00
N VAL A 135 -5.55 1.80 -2.27
CA VAL A 135 -4.18 1.56 -2.74
C VAL A 135 -3.84 0.11 -2.39
N LEU A 136 -3.56 -0.69 -3.41
CA LEU A 136 -3.11 -2.06 -3.27
C LEU A 136 -1.61 -2.12 -3.52
N HIS A 137 -0.91 -2.87 -2.66
CA HIS A 137 0.45 -3.31 -2.90
C HIS A 137 0.48 -4.83 -2.94
N TRP A 138 0.96 -5.41 -4.03
CA TRP A 138 1.20 -6.85 -4.13
C TRP A 138 2.49 -7.13 -4.88
N ALA A 139 3.02 -8.32 -4.65
CA ALA A 139 4.23 -8.79 -5.33
C ALA A 139 3.98 -10.14 -5.99
N HIS A 140 4.84 -10.48 -6.94
CA HIS A 140 4.95 -11.80 -7.53
C HIS A 140 6.33 -12.33 -7.20
N TYR A 141 6.38 -13.39 -6.41
CA TYR A 141 7.59 -14.08 -6.02
C TYR A 141 7.70 -15.44 -6.72
N TYR A 142 8.92 -15.84 -7.04
CA TYR A 142 9.26 -17.22 -7.32
C TYR A 142 9.82 -17.88 -6.06
N MET A 143 9.07 -18.83 -5.53
CA MET A 143 9.40 -19.49 -4.27
C MET A 143 10.17 -20.77 -4.54
N HIS A 144 11.15 -21.07 -3.68
CA HIS A 144 11.86 -22.34 -3.65
C HIS A 144 11.69 -22.98 -2.26
N ARG A 145 10.90 -24.05 -2.16
CA ARG A 145 10.61 -24.74 -0.89
C ARG A 145 10.52 -26.24 -1.13
N ASN A 146 11.13 -27.04 -0.26
CA ASN A 146 11.05 -28.52 -0.28
C ASN A 146 11.30 -29.14 -1.68
N SER A 147 12.38 -28.74 -2.33
CA SER A 147 12.75 -29.16 -3.69
C SER A 147 11.73 -28.83 -4.79
N SER A 148 10.74 -27.98 -4.47
CA SER A 148 9.71 -27.50 -5.39
C SER A 148 9.89 -26.00 -5.63
N SER A 149 9.46 -25.55 -6.81
CA SER A 149 9.46 -24.14 -7.16
C SER A 149 8.12 -23.73 -7.76
N PHE A 150 7.57 -22.61 -7.30
CA PHE A 150 6.23 -22.18 -7.67
C PHE A 150 6.03 -20.68 -7.45
N PRO A 151 5.12 -20.04 -8.19
CA PRO A 151 4.83 -18.63 -8.02
C PRO A 151 3.91 -18.39 -6.82
N GLU A 152 4.20 -17.35 -6.04
CA GLU A 152 3.28 -16.81 -5.02
C GLU A 152 2.98 -15.33 -5.33
N ARG A 153 1.74 -14.89 -5.06
CA ARG A 153 1.28 -13.51 -5.26
C ARG A 153 0.65 -12.94 -3.99
N PRO A 154 1.44 -12.66 -2.94
CA PRO A 154 0.89 -12.09 -1.72
C PRO A 154 0.50 -10.62 -1.94
N VAL A 155 -0.62 -10.24 -1.35
CA VAL A 155 -0.97 -8.83 -1.13
C VAL A 155 -0.24 -8.40 0.14
N ILE A 156 0.57 -7.36 -0.01
CA ILE A 156 1.44 -6.82 1.04
C ILE A 156 0.67 -5.77 1.85
N SER A 157 -0.11 -4.91 1.19
CA SER A 157 -0.95 -3.92 1.87
C SER A 157 -2.23 -3.60 1.10
N VAL A 158 -3.24 -3.17 1.85
CA VAL A 158 -4.52 -2.65 1.36
C VAL A 158 -4.83 -1.43 2.21
N GLU A 159 -4.76 -0.25 1.61
CA GLU A 159 -5.04 1.01 2.30
C GLU A 159 -6.17 1.76 1.60
N PRO A 160 -7.04 2.50 2.32
CA PRO A 160 -8.01 3.38 1.67
C PRO A 160 -7.32 4.35 0.72
N ALA A 161 -7.81 4.47 -0.51
CA ALA A 161 -7.37 5.56 -1.37
C ALA A 161 -7.88 6.86 -0.75
N ALA A 162 -7.00 7.84 -0.57
CA ALA A 162 -7.40 9.16 -0.10
C ALA A 162 -8.56 9.65 -0.99
N LEU A 163 -9.66 10.09 -0.37
CA LEU A 163 -10.80 10.64 -1.10
C LEU A 163 -10.28 11.79 -1.96
N SER A 164 -10.14 11.56 -3.27
CA SER A 164 -9.82 12.63 -4.20
C SER A 164 -10.95 13.65 -4.09
N GLY A 165 -10.64 14.80 -3.49
CA GLY A 165 -11.60 15.76 -2.97
C GLY A 165 -12.78 15.98 -3.91
N GLY A 166 -13.98 15.73 -3.38
CA GLY A 166 -15.20 16.19 -4.00
C GLY A 166 -15.12 17.70 -4.14
N LYS A 167 -14.88 18.21 -5.35
CA LYS A 167 -15.33 19.55 -5.72
C LYS A 167 -16.85 19.51 -5.72
N LYS A 168 -17.44 19.78 -4.56
CA LYS A 168 -18.80 20.30 -4.46
C LYS A 168 -18.72 21.76 -4.90
N GLY A 169 -18.66 21.97 -6.21
CA GLY A 169 -18.70 23.29 -6.84
C GLY A 169 -20.15 23.60 -7.17
N MET A 170 -20.70 24.53 -6.40
CA MET A 170 -22.03 25.13 -6.47
C MET A 170 -22.26 25.89 -7.79
#